data_AF-A0A804RTF3-F1
#
_entry.id   AF-A0A804RTF3-F1
#
_cell.length_a   1.000
_cell.length_b   1.000
_cell.length_c   1.000
_cell.angle_alpha   90.00
_cell.angle_beta   90.00
_cell.angle_gamma   90.00
#
_symmetry.space_group_name_H-M   'P 1'
#
loop_
_entity.id
_entity.type
_entity.pdbx_description
1 polymer ?
#
loop_
_entity_poly.entity_id
_entity_poly.type
_entity_poly.pdbx_seq_one_letter_code
_entity_poly.pdbx_strand_id
1 'polypeptide(L)'
;MLAKKGEQFIDVPYVVKGMDVSFSGILSFIEAAAIEKLKNNECTPADLCYSLQETIFAMLVEITERAMAHCDSKDVLIVGGVGCNEHNGAMIAYTGLLAYAHGMTTPLEESTFTQRFRTDEVHAIWREKEMPVLNNTHSDAIAEVSIDEASMATPIVIDY
;
A
#
# COMPACT_ATOMS: atom_id res chain seq x y z
N MET A 1 -14.76 4.49 -16.74
CA MET A 1 -14.84 3.55 -15.60
C MET A 1 -16.27 3.55 -15.08
N LEU A 2 -16.90 2.38 -14.87
CA LEU A 2 -18.31 2.27 -14.47
C LEU A 2 -18.58 2.87 -13.08
N ALA A 3 -17.63 2.70 -12.15
CA ALA A 3 -17.68 3.24 -10.80
C ALA A 3 -17.92 4.76 -10.73
N LYS A 4 -17.47 5.54 -11.73
CA LYS A 4 -17.72 6.99 -11.79
C LYS A 4 -19.21 7.37 -11.93
N LYS A 5 -20.08 6.40 -12.23
CA LYS A 5 -21.54 6.59 -12.33
C LYS A 5 -22.29 6.09 -11.09
N GLY A 6 -21.59 5.54 -10.10
CA GLY A 6 -22.21 5.15 -8.84
C GLY A 6 -22.54 6.40 -8.01
N GLU A 7 -23.68 6.38 -7.34
CA GLU A 7 -24.19 7.47 -6.50
C GLU A 7 -24.42 6.99 -5.07
N GLN A 8 -24.63 5.69 -4.87
CA GLN A 8 -24.85 5.07 -3.58
C GLN A 8 -23.65 4.22 -3.15
N PHE A 9 -23.16 4.45 -1.94
CA PHE A 9 -22.19 3.58 -1.29
C PHE A 9 -22.93 2.42 -0.59
N ILE A 10 -22.45 1.21 -0.82
CA ILE A 10 -22.92 -0.04 -0.22
C ILE A 10 -21.78 -0.57 0.64
N ASP A 11 -22.07 -0.92 1.89
CA ASP A 11 -21.04 -1.47 2.77
C ASP A 11 -20.48 -2.78 2.21
N VAL A 12 -19.18 -2.78 1.94
CA VAL A 12 -18.40 -3.94 1.49
C VAL A 12 -17.46 -4.36 2.64
N PRO A 13 -17.19 -5.65 2.85
CA PRO A 13 -16.27 -6.12 3.89
C PRO A 13 -14.93 -5.41 3.84
N TYR A 14 -14.56 -4.78 4.94
CA TYR A 14 -13.29 -4.10 5.12
C TYR A 14 -12.31 -5.03 5.83
N VAL A 15 -11.38 -5.63 5.08
CA VAL A 15 -10.54 -6.74 5.58
C VAL A 15 -9.07 -6.33 5.60
N VAL A 16 -8.72 -5.51 6.60
CA VAL A 16 -7.34 -5.10 6.90
C VAL A 16 -6.89 -5.69 8.23
N LYS A 17 -5.71 -6.34 8.24
CA LYS A 17 -5.08 -6.90 9.44
C LYS A 17 -3.62 -6.48 9.50
N GLY A 18 -3.35 -5.40 10.23
CA GLY A 18 -2.01 -4.81 10.26
C GLY A 18 -1.64 -4.25 8.89
N MET A 19 -0.66 -4.87 8.24
CA MET A 19 -0.22 -4.52 6.88
C MET A 19 -0.78 -5.46 5.80
N ASP A 20 -1.61 -6.44 6.18
CA ASP A 20 -2.20 -7.42 5.27
C ASP A 20 -3.64 -7.04 4.86
N VAL A 21 -3.99 -7.34 3.61
CA VAL A 21 -5.32 -7.15 3.00
C VAL A 21 -5.81 -8.42 2.35
N SER A 22 -7.11 -8.72 2.52
CA SER A 22 -7.74 -9.87 1.87
C SER A 22 -8.83 -9.44 0.90
N PHE A 23 -8.64 -9.75 -0.39
CA PHE A 23 -9.62 -9.43 -1.45
C PHE A 23 -10.52 -10.62 -1.82
N SER A 24 -10.14 -11.85 -1.48
CA SER A 24 -10.83 -13.07 -1.95
C SER A 24 -12.29 -13.13 -1.49
N GLY A 25 -12.57 -12.79 -0.24
CA GLY A 25 -13.93 -12.76 0.30
C GLY A 25 -14.80 -11.61 -0.21
N ILE A 26 -14.17 -10.53 -0.71
CA ILE A 26 -14.89 -9.34 -1.18
C ILE A 26 -15.62 -9.63 -2.49
N LEU A 27 -15.01 -10.38 -3.40
CA LEU A 27 -15.65 -10.75 -4.66
C LEU A 27 -16.91 -11.58 -4.40
N SER A 28 -16.80 -12.62 -3.56
CA SER A 28 -17.95 -13.47 -3.21
C SER A 28 -19.07 -12.69 -2.51
N PHE A 29 -18.70 -11.73 -1.65
CA PHE A 29 -19.68 -10.83 -1.03
C PHE A 29 -20.41 -9.99 -2.09
N ILE A 30 -19.68 -9.38 -3.02
CA ILE A 30 -20.27 -8.53 -4.07
C ILE A 30 -21.15 -9.34 -5.01
N GLU A 31 -20.74 -10.55 -5.39
CA GLU A 31 -21.58 -11.42 -6.22
C GLU A 31 -22.90 -11.77 -5.54
N ALA A 32 -22.87 -12.12 -4.24
CA ALA A 32 -24.07 -12.37 -3.46
C ALA A 32 -24.94 -11.11 -3.34
N ALA A 33 -24.34 -9.97 -3.01
CA ALA A 33 -25.03 -8.69 -2.90
C ALA A 33 -25.64 -8.25 -4.24
N ALA A 34 -24.96 -8.47 -5.36
CA ALA A 34 -25.45 -8.15 -6.69
C ALA A 34 -26.71 -8.95 -7.04
N ILE A 35 -26.74 -10.24 -6.72
CA ILE A 35 -27.90 -11.10 -7.01
C ILE A 35 -29.14 -10.63 -6.25
N GLU A 36 -28.99 -10.23 -4.99
CA GLU A 36 -30.09 -9.77 -4.14
C GLU A 36 -30.50 -8.34 -4.48
N LYS A 37 -29.56 -7.40 -4.41
CA LYS A 37 -29.82 -5.96 -4.50
C LYS A 37 -30.18 -5.48 -5.90
N LEU A 38 -29.59 -6.07 -6.95
CA LEU A 38 -29.97 -5.72 -8.33
C LEU A 38 -31.38 -6.23 -8.66
N LYS A 39 -31.79 -7.39 -8.13
CA LYS A 39 -33.16 -7.90 -8.32
C LYS A 39 -34.19 -7.02 -7.64
N ASN A 40 -33.88 -6.51 -6.45
CA ASN A 40 -34.75 -5.63 -5.70
C ASN A 40 -34.71 -4.17 -6.19
N ASN A 41 -33.87 -3.85 -7.19
CA ASN A 41 -33.55 -2.48 -7.62
C ASN A 41 -33.11 -1.57 -6.46
N GLU A 42 -32.45 -2.14 -5.45
CA GLU A 42 -31.92 -1.39 -4.32
C GLU A 42 -30.65 -0.62 -4.70
N CYS A 43 -29.88 -1.13 -5.65
CA CYS A 43 -28.68 -0.49 -6.16
C CYS A 43 -28.49 -0.76 -7.65
N THR A 44 -27.58 0.00 -8.28
CA THR A 44 -27.15 -0.22 -9.65
C THR A 44 -25.83 -1.01 -9.71
N PRO A 45 -25.47 -1.59 -10.87
CA PRO A 45 -24.13 -2.16 -11.06
C PRO A 45 -23.01 -1.13 -10.88
N ALA A 46 -23.29 0.15 -11.15
CA ALA A 46 -22.33 1.23 -10.96
C ALA A 46 -22.06 1.51 -9.48
N ASP A 47 -23.09 1.45 -8.63
CA ASP A 47 -22.97 1.59 -7.17
C ASP A 47 -22.12 0.48 -6.56
N LEU A 48 -22.28 -0.76 -7.05
CA LEU A 48 -21.44 -1.90 -6.62
C LEU A 48 -19.97 -1.67 -7.00
N CYS A 49 -19.70 -1.23 -8.24
CA CYS A 49 -18.33 -0.93 -8.66
C CYS A 49 -17.72 0.25 -7.90
N TYR A 50 -18.52 1.29 -7.61
CA TYR A 50 -18.12 2.43 -6.81
C TYR A 50 -17.75 1.99 -5.38
N SER A 51 -18.65 1.28 -4.72
CA SER A 51 -18.46 0.79 -3.35
C SER A 51 -17.23 -0.11 -3.22
N LEU A 52 -17.03 -1.00 -4.19
CA LEU A 52 -15.83 -1.84 -4.27
C LEU A 52 -14.56 -1.00 -4.41
N GLN A 53 -14.56 -0.02 -5.32
CA GLN A 53 -13.41 0.83 -5.58
C GLN A 53 -13.03 1.66 -4.35
N GLU A 54 -14.01 2.33 -3.73
CA GLU A 54 -13.80 3.12 -2.51
C GLU A 54 -13.25 2.25 -1.37
N THR A 55 -13.85 1.07 -1.16
CA THR A 55 -13.43 0.16 -0.09
C THR A 55 -12.00 -0.34 -0.32
N ILE A 56 -11.68 -0.77 -1.54
CA ILE A 56 -10.32 -1.24 -1.87
C ILE A 56 -9.30 -0.13 -1.72
N PHE A 57 -9.56 1.07 -2.26
CA PHE A 57 -8.61 2.16 -2.17
C PHE A 57 -8.45 2.68 -0.74
N ALA A 58 -9.53 2.71 0.05
CA ALA A 58 -9.44 3.02 1.47
C ALA A 58 -8.52 2.04 2.19
N MET A 59 -8.69 0.73 1.99
CA MET A 59 -7.79 -0.29 2.58
C MET A 59 -6.33 -0.10 2.16
N LEU A 60 -6.07 0.24 0.89
CA LEU A 60 -4.71 0.49 0.39
C LEU A 60 -4.09 1.75 0.98
N VAL A 61 -4.87 2.84 1.06
CA VAL A 61 -4.44 4.11 1.69
C VAL A 61 -4.12 3.86 3.17
N GLU A 62 -4.96 3.09 3.87
CA GLU A 62 -4.81 2.77 5.29
C GLU A 62 -3.55 1.91 5.58
N ILE A 63 -3.23 0.95 4.73
CA ILE A 63 -1.98 0.19 4.86
C ILE A 63 -0.79 1.07 4.51
N THR A 64 -0.94 1.92 3.49
CA THR A 64 0.13 2.83 3.05
C THR A 64 0.49 3.83 4.15
N GLU A 65 -0.50 4.48 4.79
CA GLU A 65 -0.25 5.40 5.91
C GLU A 65 0.43 4.69 7.08
N ARG A 66 0.05 3.44 7.37
CA ARG A 66 0.67 2.65 8.44
C ARG A 66 2.10 2.27 8.11
N ALA A 67 2.36 1.86 6.88
CA ALA A 67 3.71 1.54 6.42
C ALA A 67 4.60 2.79 6.45
N MET A 68 4.10 3.95 6.03
CA MET A 68 4.81 5.22 6.13
C MET A 68 5.15 5.56 7.57
N ALA A 69 4.17 5.47 8.48
CA ALA A 69 4.37 5.76 9.90
C ALA A 69 5.34 4.76 10.56
N HIS A 70 5.33 3.50 10.14
CA HIS A 70 6.23 2.48 10.68
C HIS A 70 7.68 2.63 10.18
N CYS A 71 7.85 3.02 8.92
CA CYS A 71 9.16 3.17 8.28
C CYS A 71 9.71 4.61 8.37
N ASP A 72 9.03 5.53 9.06
CA ASP A 72 9.32 6.97 9.05
C ASP A 72 9.50 7.54 7.62
N SER A 73 8.70 7.02 6.67
CA SER A 73 8.76 7.42 5.27
C SER A 73 7.87 8.62 5.01
N LYS A 74 8.40 9.62 4.30
CA LYS A 74 7.66 10.81 3.86
C LYS A 74 7.14 10.69 2.44
N ASP A 75 7.64 9.70 1.71
CA ASP A 75 7.34 9.51 0.29
C ASP A 75 6.55 8.22 0.07
N VAL A 76 5.60 8.31 -0.86
CA VAL A 76 4.85 7.17 -1.39
C VAL A 76 4.99 7.20 -2.89
N LEU A 77 5.43 6.08 -3.44
CA LEU A 77 5.51 5.88 -4.87
C LEU A 77 4.32 5.05 -5.35
N ILE A 78 3.41 5.70 -6.08
CA ILE A 78 2.27 5.03 -6.72
C ILE A 78 2.68 4.58 -8.13
N VAL A 79 2.76 3.27 -8.35
CA VAL A 79 3.11 2.67 -9.65
C VAL A 79 2.01 1.75 -10.19
N GLY A 80 2.21 1.28 -11.42
CA GLY A 80 1.34 0.29 -12.06
C GLY A 80 0.07 0.86 -12.68
N GLY A 81 -0.68 0.01 -13.38
CA GLY A 81 -1.87 0.44 -14.12
C GLY A 81 -2.99 1.02 -13.25
N VAL A 82 -3.13 0.52 -12.01
CA VAL A 82 -4.11 1.04 -11.04
C VAL A 82 -3.65 2.38 -10.43
N GLY A 83 -2.33 2.64 -10.41
CA GLY A 83 -1.77 3.93 -9.99
C GLY A 83 -2.18 5.09 -10.90
N CYS A 84 -2.48 4.82 -12.17
CA CYS A 84 -3.03 5.80 -13.11
C CYS A 84 -4.51 6.15 -12.83
N ASN A 85 -5.14 5.54 -11.83
CA ASN A 85 -6.51 5.86 -11.45
C ASN A 85 -6.52 7.19 -10.67
N GLU A 86 -7.10 8.22 -11.28
CA GLU A 86 -7.26 9.56 -10.69
C GLU A 86 -7.86 9.52 -9.28
N HIS A 87 -8.78 8.60 -9.02
CA HIS A 87 -9.43 8.49 -7.72
C HIS A 87 -8.50 7.93 -6.64
N ASN A 88 -7.73 6.90 -6.97
CA ASN A 88 -6.70 6.36 -6.07
C ASN A 88 -5.68 7.45 -5.72
N GLY A 89 -5.16 8.13 -6.74
CA GLY A 89 -4.22 9.24 -6.56
C GLY A 89 -4.80 10.36 -5.69
N ALA A 90 -6.07 10.70 -5.86
CA ALA A 90 -6.75 11.71 -5.05
C ALA A 90 -6.88 11.30 -3.58
N MET A 91 -7.19 10.03 -3.28
CA MET A 91 -7.28 9.54 -1.90
C MET A 91 -5.91 9.54 -1.19
N ILE A 92 -4.84 9.16 -1.91
CA ILE A 92 -3.48 9.27 -1.38
C ILE A 92 -3.10 10.75 -1.16
N ALA A 93 -3.40 11.63 -2.12
CA ALA A 93 -3.13 13.06 -1.99
C ALA A 93 -3.88 13.70 -0.82
N TYR A 94 -5.13 13.28 -0.57
CA TYR A 94 -5.91 13.73 0.59
C TYR A 94 -5.24 13.33 1.91
N THR A 95 -4.70 12.12 1.99
CA THR A 95 -3.92 11.67 3.16
C THR A 95 -2.67 12.51 3.35
N GLY A 96 -1.97 12.86 2.27
CA GLY A 96 -0.86 13.83 2.30
C GLY A 96 -1.27 15.23 2.78
N LEU A 97 -2.45 15.71 2.39
CA LEU A 97 -3.02 16.97 2.89
C LEU A 97 -3.33 16.90 4.39
N LEU A 98 -3.87 15.77 4.88
CA LEU A 98 -4.11 15.56 6.31
C LEU A 98 -2.79 15.53 7.08
N ALA A 99 -1.77 14.86 6.57
CA ALA A 99 -0.43 14.88 7.14
C ALA A 99 0.13 16.31 7.25
N TYR A 100 -0.04 17.11 6.19
CA TYR A 100 0.34 18.53 6.19
C TYR A 100 -0.39 19.34 7.26
N ALA A 101 -1.70 19.15 7.39
CA ALA A 101 -2.49 19.84 8.42
C ALA A 101 -2.02 19.50 9.85
N HIS A 102 -1.39 18.34 10.06
CA HIS A 102 -0.82 17.90 11.34
C HIS A 102 0.68 18.22 11.47
N GLY A 103 1.22 19.07 10.61
CA GLY A 103 2.59 19.59 10.71
C GLY A 103 3.66 18.77 10.02
N MET A 104 3.31 17.69 9.30
CA MET A 104 4.27 17.00 8.44
C MET A 104 4.46 17.79 7.15
N THR A 105 5.68 18.25 6.88
CA THR A 105 5.98 19.00 5.66
C THR A 105 7.13 18.35 4.90
N THR A 106 7.00 18.28 3.59
CA THR A 106 8.09 17.89 2.68
C THR A 106 8.55 19.15 1.94
N PRO A 107 9.84 19.52 2.02
CA PRO A 107 10.39 20.60 1.20
C PRO A 107 10.10 20.37 -0.29
N LEU A 108 9.95 21.46 -1.05
CA LEU A 108 9.61 21.37 -2.48
C LEU A 108 10.74 20.69 -3.27
N GLU A 109 11.99 20.86 -2.85
CA GLU A 109 13.18 20.24 -3.41
C GLU A 109 13.24 18.72 -3.20
N GLU A 110 12.59 18.20 -2.16
CA GLU A 110 12.44 16.75 -1.90
C GLU A 110 11.22 16.18 -2.62
N SER A 111 10.23 17.03 -2.94
CA SER A 111 9.04 16.63 -3.67
C SER A 111 9.36 16.38 -5.15
N THR A 112 9.41 15.11 -5.54
CA THR A 112 9.73 14.71 -6.92
C THR A 112 8.62 13.87 -7.54
N PHE A 113 8.59 13.82 -8.88
CA PHE A 113 7.71 12.94 -9.64
C PHE A 113 8.55 12.13 -10.64
N THR A 114 8.75 10.85 -10.36
CA THR A 114 9.51 9.98 -11.24
C THR A 114 8.59 9.27 -12.23
N GLN A 115 8.50 9.83 -13.43
CA GLN A 115 7.77 9.19 -14.52
C GLN A 115 8.45 7.89 -14.92
N ARG A 116 7.65 6.83 -15.13
CA ARG A 116 8.10 5.50 -15.58
C ARG A 116 9.08 4.80 -14.64
N PHE A 117 9.10 5.17 -13.36
CA PHE A 117 9.84 4.43 -12.36
C PHE A 117 9.50 2.95 -12.42
N ARG A 118 10.51 2.09 -12.52
CA ARG A 118 10.30 0.65 -12.51
C ARG A 118 10.74 0.04 -11.20
N THR A 119 10.03 -0.98 -10.73
CA THR A 119 10.32 -1.64 -9.46
C THR A 119 11.68 -2.35 -9.45
N ASP A 120 12.22 -2.73 -10.61
CA ASP A 120 13.57 -3.27 -10.75
C ASP A 120 14.69 -2.21 -10.63
N GLU A 121 14.35 -0.92 -10.63
CA GLU A 121 15.30 0.19 -10.38
C GLU A 121 15.47 0.49 -8.87
N VAL A 122 14.66 -0.12 -8.00
CA VAL A 122 14.77 0.03 -6.54
C VAL A 122 16.02 -0.70 -6.05
N HIS A 123 16.94 0.03 -5.44
CA HIS A 123 18.12 -0.57 -4.81
C HIS A 123 17.72 -1.37 -3.55
N ALA A 124 17.79 -2.70 -3.65
CA ALA A 124 17.47 -3.62 -2.56
C ALA A 124 18.69 -3.82 -1.65
N ILE A 125 18.90 -2.90 -0.71
CA ILE A 125 20.04 -2.88 0.22
C ILE A 125 20.26 -4.22 0.96
N TRP A 126 19.20 -4.99 1.23
CA TRP A 126 19.29 -6.26 1.96
C TRP A 126 19.79 -7.44 1.12
N ARG A 127 19.97 -7.25 -0.19
CA ARG A 127 20.44 -8.33 -1.09
C ARG A 127 21.96 -8.43 -1.15
N GLU A 128 22.69 -7.42 -0.70
CA GLU A 128 24.16 -7.44 -0.64
C GLU A 128 24.63 -8.25 0.57
N LYS A 129 24.78 -9.56 0.37
CA LYS A 129 25.48 -10.43 1.32
C LYS A 129 26.96 -10.44 0.95
N GLU A 130 27.74 -9.49 1.46
CA GLU A 130 29.18 -9.71 1.52
C GLU A 130 29.41 -10.90 2.47
N MET A 131 29.66 -12.09 1.90
CA MET A 131 30.14 -13.22 2.68
C MET A 131 31.57 -12.89 3.12
N PRO A 132 31.87 -12.81 4.43
CA PRO A 132 33.23 -12.60 4.88
C PRO A 132 34.07 -13.78 4.39
N VAL A 133 35.07 -13.50 3.56
CA VAL A 133 36.10 -14.48 3.22
C VAL A 133 36.85 -14.76 4.52
N LEU A 134 36.56 -15.92 5.13
CA LEU A 134 37.21 -16.41 6.33
C LEU A 134 38.67 -16.74 5.97
N ASN A 135 39.53 -15.74 6.00
CA ASN A 135 40.96 -15.95 5.95
C ASN A 135 41.39 -16.52 7.29
N ASN A 136 41.70 -17.82 7.28
CA ASN A 136 42.29 -18.54 8.40
C ASN A 136 43.63 -17.89 8.79
N THR A 137 43.60 -16.97 9.73
CA THR A 137 44.76 -16.67 10.58
C THR A 137 44.31 -16.65 12.02
N HIS A 138 44.83 -17.63 12.76
CA HIS A 138 44.60 -17.91 14.16
C HIS A 138 44.85 -16.71 15.08
N SER A 139 44.10 -16.74 16.20
CA SER A 139 44.31 -16.07 17.50
C SER A 139 44.33 -14.54 17.49
N ASP A 140 43.19 -13.91 17.77
CA ASP A 140 42.90 -13.39 19.10
C ASP A 140 41.42 -13.05 19.23
N ALA A 141 40.91 -13.14 20.45
CA ALA A 141 39.50 -13.26 20.80
C ALA A 141 38.70 -11.95 20.66
N ILE A 142 37.37 -12.14 20.70
CA ILE A 142 36.26 -11.21 21.01
C ILE A 142 35.94 -10.08 20.01
N ALA A 143 35.17 -10.45 18.97
CA ALA A 143 34.28 -9.51 18.28
C ALA A 143 32.91 -9.53 18.97
N GLU A 144 32.60 -8.45 19.70
CA GLU A 144 31.25 -8.13 20.15
C GLU A 144 30.38 -7.79 18.93
N VAL A 145 29.29 -8.52 18.77
CA VAL A 145 28.26 -8.20 17.78
C VAL A 145 27.37 -7.12 18.40
N SER A 146 27.62 -5.87 18.04
CA SER A 146 26.67 -4.77 18.21
C SER A 146 25.47 -5.06 17.32
N ILE A 147 24.35 -5.42 17.93
CA ILE A 147 23.06 -5.49 17.26
C ILE A 147 22.55 -4.05 17.22
N ASP A 148 22.97 -3.29 16.22
CA ASP A 148 22.34 -2.00 15.93
C ASP A 148 20.94 -2.29 15.36
N GLU A 149 19.94 -2.10 16.23
CA GLU A 149 18.52 -2.14 15.93
C GLU A 149 18.16 -1.03 14.93
N ALA A 150 18.07 -1.39 13.65
CA ALA A 150 17.24 -0.69 12.68
C ALA A 150 16.41 -1.74 11.92
N SER A 151 15.39 -2.20 12.64
CA SER A 151 14.36 -3.15 12.24
C SER A 151 13.65 -2.75 10.94
N MET A 152 13.90 -3.53 9.89
CA MET A 152 12.90 -4.30 9.13
C MET A 152 11.71 -3.54 8.48
N ALA A 153 11.87 -3.16 7.21
CA ALA A 153 10.73 -3.12 6.29
C ALA A 153 10.49 -4.54 5.75
N THR A 154 9.36 -5.16 6.10
CA THR A 154 8.93 -6.45 5.56
C THR A 154 8.20 -6.20 4.23
N PRO A 155 8.67 -6.71 3.08
CA PRO A 155 7.90 -6.63 1.85
C PRO A 155 6.69 -7.57 1.96
N ILE A 156 5.50 -7.04 1.74
CA ILE A 156 4.26 -7.81 1.64
C ILE A 156 4.37 -8.68 0.39
N VAL A 157 4.54 -9.99 0.58
CA VAL A 157 4.42 -10.99 -0.48
C VAL A 157 2.94 -11.34 -0.59
N ILE A 158 2.30 -10.92 -1.68
CA ILE A 158 0.96 -11.38 -2.02
C ILE A 158 1.14 -12.68 -2.80
N ASP A 159 1.01 -13.80 -2.09
CA ASP A 159 0.83 -15.10 -2.75
C ASP A 159 -0.59 -15.15 -3.35
N TYR A 160 -0.67 -15.59 -4.61
CA TYR A 160 -1.91 -15.76 -5.37
C TYR A 160 -2.74 -16.96 -4.89
#